data_AF-A0A924CFW6-F1
#
_entry.id   AF-A0A924CFW6-F1
#
_cell.length_a   1.000
_cell.length_b   1.000
_cell.length_c   1.000
_cell.angle_alpha   90.00
_cell.angle_beta   90.00
_cell.angle_gamma   90.00
#
_symmetry.space_group_name_H-M   'P 1'
#
loop_
_entity.id
_entity.type
_entity.pdbx_description
1 polymer ?
#
loop_
_entity_poly.entity_id
_entity_poly.type
_entity_poly.pdbx_seq_one_letter_code
_entity_poly.pdbx_strand_id
1 'polypeptide(L)' 'EVWETSFDWKDCRSNEFVWQKLNYMHNNPCTGKWQLAANPIEYIHSSAKFYLTSVQGIYPVTNFMEMEEVNFNLSKE' A
#
# COMPACT_ATOMS: atom_id res chain seq x y z
N GLU A 1 -25.12 -11.21 -2.74
CA GLU A 1 -24.42 -9.91 -2.79
C GLU A 1 -23.01 -10.12 -2.26
N VAL A 2 -21.98 -9.57 -2.90
CA VAL A 2 -20.55 -9.85 -2.56
C VAL A 2 -19.94 -8.72 -1.74
N TRP A 3 -20.46 -7.50 -1.85
CA TRP A 3 -19.96 -6.32 -1.16
C TRP A 3 -20.71 -6.08 0.14
N GLU A 4 -19.98 -5.72 1.20
CA GLU A 4 -20.57 -5.15 2.39
C GLU A 4 -20.90 -3.68 2.16
N THR A 5 -22.03 -3.20 2.69
CA THR A 5 -22.42 -1.79 2.58
C THR A 5 -21.46 -0.94 3.42
N SER A 6 -20.92 0.13 2.83
CA SER A 6 -19.92 1.05 3.39
C SER A 6 -18.46 0.56 3.27
N PHE A 7 -17.51 1.45 3.58
CA PHE A 7 -16.08 1.17 3.64
C PHE A 7 -15.38 2.12 4.61
N ASP A 8 -14.22 1.69 5.11
CA ASP A 8 -13.34 2.53 5.91
C ASP A 8 -12.35 3.29 5.02
N TRP A 9 -12.22 4.59 5.24
CA TRP A 9 -11.19 5.42 4.63
C TRP A 9 -10.47 6.27 5.67
N LYS A 10 -9.20 6.57 5.42
CA LYS A 10 -8.38 7.46 6.25
C LYS A 10 -7.53 8.34 5.35
N ASP A 11 -7.63 9.64 5.60
CA ASP A 11 -6.80 10.66 4.96
C ASP A 11 -5.34 10.51 5.43
N CYS A 12 -4.40 10.44 4.48
CA CYS A 12 -2.98 10.29 4.76
C CYS A 12 -2.24 11.59 4.46
N ARG A 13 -2.08 12.42 5.49
CA ARG A 13 -1.54 13.80 5.37
C ARG A 13 -0.04 13.92 5.57
N SER A 14 0.65 12.82 5.87
CA SER A 14 2.10 12.82 6.03
C SER A 14 2.68 11.50 5.55
N ASN A 15 3.93 11.56 5.09
CA ASN A 15 4.66 10.38 4.63
C ASN A 15 4.82 9.35 5.74
N GLU A 16 5.04 9.77 6.98
CA GLU A 16 5.11 8.89 8.14
C GLU A 16 3.79 8.12 8.32
N PHE A 17 2.65 8.77 8.13
CA PHE A 17 1.35 8.12 8.24
C PHE A 17 1.09 7.15 7.09
N VAL A 18 1.48 7.50 5.86
CA VAL A 18 1.41 6.58 4.71
C VAL A 18 2.26 5.33 4.98
N TRP A 19 3.51 5.51 5.44
CA TRP A 19 4.39 4.41 5.80
C TRP A 19 3.82 3.54 6.91
N GLN A 20 3.21 4.14 7.95
CA GLN A 20 2.51 3.39 8.99
C GLN A 20 1.40 2.50 8.41
N LYS A 21 0.61 3.02 7.46
CA LYS A 21 -0.46 2.25 6.80
C LYS A 21 0.07 1.17 5.86
N LEU A 22 1.11 1.46 5.08
CA LEU A 22 1.78 0.46 4.24
C LEU A 22 2.31 -0.69 5.09
N ASN A 23 3.01 -0.40 6.18
CA ASN A 23 3.52 -1.41 7.10
C ASN A 23 2.40 -2.27 7.70
N TYR A 24 1.28 -1.67 8.10
CA TYR A 24 0.11 -2.42 8.56
C TYR A 24 -0.44 -3.36 7.47
N MET A 25 -0.67 -2.83 6.25
CA MET A 25 -1.21 -3.61 5.13
C MET A 25 -0.27 -4.74 4.70
N HIS A 26 1.05 -4.51 4.66
CA HIS A 26 2.04 -5.51 4.27
C HIS A 26 2.17 -6.63 5.30
N ASN A 27 1.95 -6.34 6.59
CA ASN A 27 2.01 -7.35 7.65
C ASN A 27 0.69 -8.09 7.89
N ASN A 28 -0.45 -7.58 7.40
CA ASN A 28 -1.76 -8.21 7.56
C ASN A 28 -1.79 -9.69 7.11
N PRO A 29 -1.22 -10.08 5.95
CA PRO A 29 -1.16 -11.47 5.52
C PRO A 29 -0.40 -12.38 6.51
N CYS A 30 0.54 -11.84 7.28
CA CYS A 30 1.40 -12.62 8.19
C CYS A 30 0.90 -12.67 9.63
N THR A 31 -0.20 -11.98 9.96
CA THR A 31 -0.59 -11.69 11.35
C THR A 31 -1.96 -12.26 11.71
N GLY A 32 -2.11 -12.63 12.99
CA GLY A 32 -3.39 -12.96 13.59
C GLY A 32 -4.04 -14.20 12.98
N LYS A 33 -5.33 -14.10 12.65
CA LYS A 33 -6.12 -15.22 12.12
C LYS A 33 -5.80 -15.57 10.66
N TRP A 34 -5.06 -14.72 9.94
CA TRP A 34 -4.85 -14.90 8.51
C TRP A 34 -3.70 -15.87 8.24
N GLN A 35 -2.49 -15.56 8.72
CA GLN A 35 -1.28 -16.38 8.55
C GLN A 35 -1.14 -16.98 7.12
N LEU A 36 -1.43 -16.16 6.11
CA LEU A 36 -1.45 -16.54 4.70
C LEU A 36 -0.05 -16.66 4.09
N ALA A 37 0.96 -16.06 4.73
CA ALA A 37 2.36 -16.13 4.31
C ALA A 37 3.31 -16.03 5.52
N ALA A 38 4.49 -16.63 5.43
CA ALA A 38 5.48 -16.59 6.52
C ALA A 38 6.17 -15.22 6.63
N ASN A 39 6.24 -14.48 5.52
CA ASN A 39 6.75 -13.12 5.48
C ASN A 39 5.99 -12.26 4.44
N PRO A 40 6.03 -10.92 4.54
CA PRO A 40 5.28 -10.05 3.64
C PRO A 40 5.65 -10.21 2.15
N ILE A 41 6.91 -10.53 1.84
CA ILE A 41 7.39 -10.63 0.45
C ILE A 41 6.87 -11.88 -0.27
N GLU A 42 6.47 -12.92 0.48
CA GLU A 42 5.89 -14.16 -0.05
C GLU A 42 4.40 -14.02 -0.41
N TYR A 43 3.69 -13.03 0.11
CA TYR A 43 2.30 -12.80 -0.24
C TYR A 43 2.16 -12.08 -1.58
N ILE A 44 2.04 -12.85 -2.66
CA ILE A 44 2.05 -12.39 -4.06
C ILE A 44 0.95 -11.36 -4.43
N HIS A 45 -0.09 -11.24 -3.60
CA HIS A 45 -1.20 -10.31 -3.79
C HIS A 45 -1.00 -8.99 -3.04
N SER A 46 0.25 -8.64 -2.72
CA SER A 46 0.62 -7.39 -2.04
C SER A 46 1.76 -6.68 -2.75
N SER A 47 1.84 -5.37 -2.58
CA SER A 47 2.97 -4.54 -3.00
C SER A 47 4.21 -4.69 -2.11
N ALA A 48 4.14 -5.47 -1.03
CA ALA A 48 5.22 -5.65 -0.05
C ALA A 48 6.56 -6.03 -0.68
N LYS A 49 6.55 -6.91 -1.69
CA LYS A 49 7.77 -7.33 -2.40
C LYS A 49 8.50 -6.12 -3.01
N PHE A 50 7.77 -5.23 -3.68
CA PHE A 50 8.35 -4.02 -4.27
C PHE A 50 8.96 -3.13 -3.19
N TYR A 51 8.20 -2.82 -2.14
CA TYR A 51 8.66 -1.90 -1.08
C TYR A 51 9.85 -2.44 -0.27
N LEU A 52 9.94 -3.76 -0.05
CA LEU A 52 10.98 -4.36 0.79
C LEU A 52 12.22 -4.82 0.01
N THR A 53 12.09 -5.08 -1.29
CA THR A 53 13.17 -5.67 -2.09
C THR A 53 13.52 -4.88 -3.35
N SER A 54 12.75 -3.84 -3.67
CA SER A 54 12.81 -3.13 -4.96
C SER A 54 12.53 -4.01 -6.19
N VAL A 55 12.03 -5.23 -6.00
CA VAL A 55 11.63 -6.16 -7.07
C VAL A 55 10.12 -6.12 -7.26
N GLN A 56 9.67 -5.96 -8.50
CA GLN A 56 8.25 -5.95 -8.82
C GLN A 56 7.58 -7.31 -8.52
N GLY A 57 6.29 -7.24 -8.16
CA GLY A 57 5.43 -8.40 -7.97
C GLY A 57 4.80 -8.89 -9.27
N ILE A 58 3.66 -9.58 -9.16
CA ILE A 58 2.85 -9.98 -10.33
C ILE A 58 2.37 -8.75 -11.10
N TYR A 59 2.02 -7.70 -10.37
CA TYR A 59 1.63 -6.42 -10.94
C TYR A 59 2.69 -5.36 -10.63
N PRO A 60 3.11 -4.58 -11.63
CA PRO A 60 4.00 -3.46 -11.39
C PRO A 60 3.28 -2.40 -10.56
N VAL A 61 3.98 -1.84 -9.58
CA VAL A 61 3.50 -0.74 -8.75
C VAL A 61 4.52 0.40 -8.73
N THR A 62 4.02 1.61 -8.48
CA THR A 62 4.82 2.83 -8.33
C THR A 62 4.92 3.20 -6.85
N ASN A 63 6.05 3.79 -6.43
CA ASN A 63 6.19 4.27 -5.07
C ASN A 63 5.25 5.47 -4.85
N PHE A 64 4.54 5.51 -3.71
CA PHE A 64 3.63 6.62 -3.42
C PHE A 64 4.34 7.98 -3.35
N MET A 65 5.63 8.00 -3.03
CA MET A 65 6.45 9.22 -3.00
C MET A 65 6.57 9.87 -4.37
N GLU A 66 6.50 9.09 -5.46
CA GLU A 66 6.51 9.62 -6.83
C GLU A 66 5.22 10.40 -7.15
N MET A 67 4.15 10.20 -6.37
CA MET A 67 2.91 10.97 -6.53
C MET A 67 2.96 12.35 -5.84
N GLU A 68 3.89 12.58 -4.91
CA GLU A 68 4.07 13.91 -4.30
C GLU A 68 4.68 14.93 -5.29
N GLU A 69 5.36 14.44 -6.33
CA GLU A 69 5.93 15.29 -7.38
C GLU A 69 4.87 15.83 -8.37
N VAL A 70 3.62 15.36 -8.26
CA VAL A 70 2.50 15.91 -9.04
C VAL A 70 2.10 17.26 -8.46
N ASN A 71 2.82 18.29 -8.89
CA ASN A 71 2.58 19.67 -8.54
C ASN A 71 1.25 20.12 -9.17
N PHE A 72 0.15 20.13 -8.40
CA PHE A 72 -1.17 20.62 -8.84
C PHE A 72 -1.19 22.14 -9.12
N ASN A 73 -0.05 22.83 -9.08
CA ASN A 73 0.08 24.24 -9.44
C ASN A 73 0.01 24.52 -10.95
N LEU A 74 -0.30 23.53 -11.79
CA LEU A 74 -0.68 23.74 -13.18
C LEU A 74 -2.13 24.22 -13.28
N SER A 75 -2.29 25.55 -13.19
CA SER A 75 -3.37 26.41 -13.73
C SER A 75 -3.84 27.48 -12.73
N LYS A 76 -3.02 28.51 -12.58
CA LYS A 76 -3.50 29.88 -12.39
C LYS A 76 -2.79 30.78 -13.39
N GLU A 77 -3.11 30.59 -14.67
CA GLU A 77 -3.07 31.68 -15.65
C GLU A 77 -4.49 32.20 -15.82
#